data_AF-N1U9T9-F1
#
_entry.id   AF-N1U9T9-F1
#
_cell.length_a   1.000
_cell.length_b   1.000
_cell.length_c   1.000
_cell.angle_alpha   90.00
_cell.angle_beta   90.00
_cell.angle_gamma   90.00
#
_symmetry.space_group_name_H-M   'P 1'
#
loop_
_entity.id
_entity.type
_entity.pdbx_description
1 polymer ?
#
loop_
_entity_poly.entity_id
_entity_poly.type
_entity_poly.pdbx_seq_one_letter_code
_entity_poly.pdbx_strand_id
1 'polypeptide(L)'
;MAGYSGKSLGDKLGLKAGMKVYFKNLPEEVQKELKEHIKEIKIVKTVKGPLDYLHVFEKETKELKKQFPKLVENLAEKGMIWISWPKGSSKVPTDLNENIVREIGLELGIVDVKVCAVSEIWSGLKFYKRKNNIPYIKSYNCSLIYSEKSGWKTK
;
A
#
# COMPACT_ATOMS: atom_id res chain seq x y z
N MET A 1 -1.16 25.95 15.29
CA MET A 1 -0.74 25.04 16.36
C MET A 1 -1.26 23.63 16.06
N ALA A 2 -0.37 22.75 15.61
CA ALA A 2 -0.51 21.29 15.60
C ALA A 2 0.93 20.76 15.53
N GLY A 3 1.53 20.49 16.69
CA GLY A 3 2.88 19.92 16.75
C GLY A 3 2.87 18.51 16.19
N TYR A 4 3.92 18.10 15.47
CA TYR A 4 4.46 16.73 15.48
C TYR A 4 5.73 16.67 14.64
N SER A 5 6.87 16.81 15.33
CA SER A 5 8.24 16.47 14.89
C SER A 5 8.72 17.20 13.63
N GLY A 6 9.88 17.88 13.71
CA GLY A 6 10.48 18.70 12.65
C GLY A 6 10.92 17.95 11.37
N LYS A 7 10.27 16.85 11.01
CA LYS A 7 10.39 16.15 9.73
C LYS A 7 9.16 16.45 8.87
N SER A 8 9.41 16.92 7.66
CA SER A 8 8.38 17.23 6.68
C SER A 8 7.53 15.99 6.35
N LEU A 9 6.28 16.19 5.93
CA LEU A 9 5.39 15.06 5.59
C LEU A 9 6.03 14.10 4.57
N GLY A 10 6.81 14.64 3.64
CA GLY A 10 7.55 13.84 2.66
C GLY A 10 8.55 12.86 3.29
N ASP A 11 9.29 13.26 4.31
CA ASP A 11 10.19 12.39 5.07
C ASP A 11 9.44 11.27 5.81
N LYS A 12 8.26 11.59 6.37
CA LYS A 12 7.41 10.61 7.06
C LYS A 12 6.86 9.56 6.10
N LEU A 13 6.51 9.98 4.88
CA LEU A 13 6.06 9.10 3.81
C LEU A 13 7.22 8.32 3.15
N GLY A 14 8.45 8.81 3.31
CA GLY A 14 9.65 8.18 2.77
C GLY A 14 9.93 8.55 1.31
N LEU A 15 9.47 9.73 0.88
CA LEU A 15 9.85 10.30 -0.42
C LEU A 15 11.36 10.61 -0.41
N LYS A 16 12.05 10.23 -1.48
CA LYS A 16 13.47 10.57 -1.67
C LYS A 16 13.68 11.17 -3.05
N ALA A 17 14.65 12.09 -3.13
CA ALA A 17 15.06 12.69 -4.39
C ALA A 17 15.40 11.62 -5.45
N GLY A 18 15.00 11.86 -6.69
CA GLY A 18 15.27 11.00 -7.85
C GLY A 18 14.35 9.78 -8.02
N MET A 19 13.46 9.49 -7.06
CA MET A 19 12.49 8.40 -7.18
C MET A 19 11.45 8.64 -8.28
N LYS A 20 11.00 7.57 -8.93
CA LYS A 20 9.82 7.61 -9.82
C LYS A 20 8.56 7.45 -8.97
N VAL A 21 7.77 8.51 -8.95
CA VAL A 21 6.64 8.65 -8.03
C VAL A 21 5.34 8.76 -8.81
N TYR A 22 4.36 7.93 -8.47
CA TYR A 22 3.02 8.02 -9.02
C TYR A 22 2.03 8.42 -7.93
N PHE A 23 1.28 9.49 -8.18
CA PHE A 23 0.18 9.92 -7.32
C PHE A 23 -1.15 9.76 -8.05
N LYS A 24 -2.15 9.18 -7.38
CA LYS A 24 -3.53 9.08 -7.86
C LYS A 24 -4.47 9.79 -6.90
N ASN A 25 -5.27 10.71 -7.44
CA ASN A 25 -6.24 11.52 -6.69
C ASN A 25 -5.61 12.30 -5.51
N LEU A 26 -4.39 12.78 -5.67
CA LEU A 26 -3.68 13.55 -4.65
C LEU A 26 -4.51 14.80 -4.28
N PRO A 27 -4.96 14.93 -3.02
CA PRO A 27 -5.69 16.12 -2.59
C PRO A 27 -4.76 17.32 -2.50
N GLU A 28 -5.28 18.51 -2.80
CA GLU A 28 -4.51 19.76 -2.85
C GLU A 28 -3.82 20.09 -1.51
N GLU A 29 -4.44 19.73 -0.39
CA GLU A 29 -3.87 19.92 0.95
C GLU A 29 -2.53 19.17 1.12
N VAL A 30 -2.49 17.90 0.69
CA VAL A 30 -1.30 17.05 0.78
C VAL A 30 -0.29 17.47 -0.28
N GLN A 31 -0.75 17.89 -1.46
CA GLN A 31 0.13 18.42 -2.50
C GLN A 31 0.90 19.66 -2.04
N LYS A 32 0.25 20.56 -1.28
CA LYS A 32 0.90 21.75 -0.71
C LYS A 32 1.97 21.38 0.30
N GLU A 33 1.69 20.43 1.20
CA GLU A 33 2.64 19.90 2.18
C GLU A 33 3.84 19.19 1.52
N LEU A 34 3.63 18.53 0.39
CA LEU A 34 4.68 17.80 -0.34
C LEU A 34 5.45 18.65 -1.35
N LYS A 35 5.10 19.94 -1.52
CA LYS A 35 5.61 20.81 -2.59
C LYS A 35 7.14 20.86 -2.65
N GLU A 36 7.83 20.81 -1.52
CA GLU A 36 9.30 20.83 -1.46
C GLU A 36 9.89 19.54 -2.04
N HIS A 37 9.34 18.38 -1.65
CA HIS A 37 9.81 17.07 -2.12
C HIS A 37 9.43 16.81 -3.58
N ILE A 38 8.28 17.34 -4.01
CA ILE A 38 7.81 17.24 -5.41
C ILE A 38 8.83 17.80 -6.40
N LYS A 39 9.64 18.80 -5.99
CA LYS A 39 10.69 19.37 -6.84
C LYS A 39 11.86 18.41 -7.07
N GLU A 40 12.09 17.48 -6.15
CA GLU A 40 13.25 16.59 -6.16
C GLU A 40 12.91 15.19 -6.69
N ILE A 41 11.63 14.86 -6.88
CA ILE A 41 11.16 13.56 -7.37
C ILE A 41 10.68 13.63 -8.82
N LYS A 42 10.61 12.47 -9.48
CA LYS A 42 10.08 12.34 -10.84
C LYS A 42 8.63 11.88 -10.79
N ILE A 43 7.69 12.82 -10.82
CA ILE A 43 6.26 12.48 -10.88
C ILE A 43 5.90 11.94 -12.27
N VAL A 44 5.38 10.71 -12.31
CA VAL A 44 4.80 10.12 -13.51
C VAL A 44 3.28 10.27 -13.49
N LYS A 45 2.67 10.56 -14.64
CA LYS A 45 1.21 10.63 -14.79
C LYS A 45 0.56 9.29 -15.09
N THR A 46 1.35 8.30 -15.49
CA THR A 46 0.89 6.97 -15.89
C THR A 46 1.67 5.91 -15.13
N VAL A 47 0.96 4.85 -14.75
CA VAL A 47 1.54 3.66 -14.12
C VAL A 47 2.18 2.83 -15.24
N LYS A 48 3.40 3.19 -15.64
CA LYS A 48 4.12 2.50 -16.73
C LYS A 48 5.56 2.22 -16.31
N GLY A 49 5.86 0.93 -16.13
CA GLY A 49 7.18 0.45 -15.74
C GLY A 49 7.38 0.44 -14.22
N PRO A 50 8.58 0.03 -13.76
CA PRO A 50 8.85 -0.10 -12.33
C PRO A 50 8.89 1.28 -11.66
N LEU A 51 7.99 1.49 -10.72
CA LEU A 51 7.87 2.71 -9.91
C LEU A 51 8.37 2.46 -8.48
N ASP A 52 9.13 3.41 -7.97
CA ASP A 52 9.73 3.34 -6.64
C ASP A 52 8.72 3.71 -5.54
N TYR A 53 7.77 4.59 -5.86
CA TYR A 53 6.76 5.05 -4.93
C TYR A 53 5.43 5.23 -5.65
N LEU A 54 4.39 4.57 -5.17
CA LEU A 54 3.03 4.79 -5.64
C LEU A 54 2.16 5.18 -4.47
N HIS A 55 1.37 6.24 -4.61
CA HIS A 55 0.48 6.72 -3.56
C HIS A 55 -0.88 7.03 -4.12
N VAL A 56 -1.87 6.28 -3.65
CA VAL A 56 -3.24 6.34 -4.15
C VAL A 56 -4.15 6.79 -3.03
N PHE A 57 -4.97 7.79 -3.33
CA PHE A 57 -6.01 8.30 -2.44
C PHE A 57 -7.34 7.82 -2.98
N GLU A 58 -8.03 6.97 -2.21
CA GLU A 58 -9.28 6.36 -2.65
C GLU A 58 -10.30 6.40 -1.52
N LYS A 59 -11.58 6.45 -1.89
CA LYS A 59 -12.70 6.49 -0.95
C LYS A 59 -13.56 5.23 -1.07
N GLU A 60 -13.51 4.56 -2.21
CA GLU A 60 -14.32 3.40 -2.53
C GLU A 60 -13.50 2.11 -2.63
N THR A 61 -13.94 1.09 -1.91
CA THR A 61 -13.34 -0.25 -1.95
C THR A 61 -13.33 -0.85 -3.35
N LYS A 62 -14.37 -0.59 -4.14
CA LYS A 62 -14.52 -1.12 -5.50
C LYS A 62 -13.45 -0.56 -6.45
N GLU A 63 -13.20 0.74 -6.39
CA GLU A 63 -12.17 1.38 -7.23
C GLU A 63 -10.77 0.98 -6.77
N LEU A 64 -10.54 0.88 -5.46
CA LEU A 64 -9.28 0.36 -4.94
C LEU A 64 -9.00 -1.05 -5.46
N LYS A 65 -9.95 -1.98 -5.37
CA LYS A 65 -9.79 -3.36 -5.86
C LYS A 65 -9.46 -3.45 -7.35
N LYS A 66 -9.94 -2.50 -8.18
CA LYS A 66 -9.63 -2.45 -9.61
C LYS A 66 -8.23 -1.89 -9.89
N GLN A 67 -7.79 -0.91 -9.11
CA GLN A 67 -6.54 -0.20 -9.36
C GLN A 67 -5.34 -0.87 -8.69
N PHE A 68 -5.52 -1.41 -7.50
CA PHE A 68 -4.44 -1.95 -6.66
C PHE A 68 -3.61 -3.05 -7.34
N PRO A 69 -4.20 -4.03 -8.08
CA PRO A 69 -3.42 -5.03 -8.81
C PRO A 69 -2.42 -4.39 -9.80
N LYS A 70 -2.88 -3.39 -10.57
CA LYS A 70 -2.04 -2.68 -11.54
C LYS A 70 -0.88 -1.93 -10.89
N LEU A 71 -1.08 -1.42 -9.68
CA LEU A 71 -0.02 -0.78 -8.89
C LEU A 71 1.03 -1.80 -8.47
N VAL A 72 0.62 -2.96 -7.99
CA VAL A 72 1.52 -4.05 -7.55
C VAL A 72 2.32 -4.61 -8.72
N GLU A 73 1.70 -4.76 -9.89
CA GLU A 73 2.39 -5.20 -11.13
C GLU A 73 3.49 -4.22 -11.55
N ASN A 74 3.25 -2.92 -11.44
CA ASN A 74 4.21 -1.87 -11.84
C ASN A 74 5.11 -1.41 -10.67
N LEU A 75 5.02 -2.03 -9.50
CA LEU A 75 5.86 -1.71 -8.36
C LEU A 75 7.29 -2.23 -8.58
N ALA A 76 8.31 -1.39 -8.40
CA ALA A 76 9.70 -1.82 -8.41
C ALA A 76 9.99 -2.83 -7.26
N GLU A 77 11.01 -3.67 -7.38
CA GLU A 77 11.35 -4.67 -6.35
C GLU A 77 11.57 -4.06 -4.95
N LYS A 78 12.17 -2.86 -4.89
CA LYS A 78 12.40 -2.10 -3.66
C LYS A 78 11.42 -0.93 -3.50
N GLY A 79 10.38 -0.90 -4.32
CA GLY A 79 9.38 0.15 -4.30
C GLY A 79 8.44 0.00 -3.11
N MET A 80 7.67 1.06 -2.86
CA MET A 80 6.64 1.09 -1.83
C MET A 80 5.30 1.59 -2.39
N ILE A 81 4.20 1.06 -1.85
CA ILE A 81 2.85 1.55 -2.14
C ILE A 81 2.27 2.15 -0.87
N TRP A 82 1.70 3.34 -1.00
CA TRP A 82 0.88 3.98 0.01
C TRP A 82 -0.56 4.02 -0.47
N ILE A 83 -1.46 3.43 0.30
CA ILE A 83 -2.89 3.55 0.07
C ILE A 83 -3.45 4.45 1.15
N SER A 84 -4.08 5.55 0.74
CA SER A 84 -4.70 6.51 1.63
C SER A 84 -6.21 6.53 1.47
N TRP A 85 -6.90 6.53 2.60
CA TRP A 85 -8.35 6.61 2.70
C TRP A 85 -8.74 7.67 3.72
N PRO A 86 -9.92 8.30 3.57
CA PRO A 86 -10.38 9.26 4.55
C PRO A 86 -10.70 8.55 5.87
N LYS A 87 -10.32 9.17 6.99
CA LYS A 87 -10.63 8.68 8.32
C LYS A 87 -12.13 8.71 8.54
N GLY A 88 -12.65 7.75 9.30
CA GLY A 88 -14.06 7.79 9.74
C GLY A 88 -14.42 9.06 10.50
N SER A 89 -13.45 9.69 11.18
CA SER A 89 -13.62 10.96 11.88
C SER A 89 -13.69 12.19 10.97
N SER A 90 -13.35 12.05 9.68
CA SER A 90 -13.26 13.19 8.74
C SER A 90 -14.61 13.61 8.15
N LYS A 91 -15.71 12.92 8.51
CA LYS A 91 -17.08 13.09 7.96
C LYS A 91 -17.19 12.92 6.45
N VAL A 92 -16.13 12.46 5.77
CA VAL A 92 -16.15 12.12 4.34
C VAL A 92 -16.72 10.71 4.19
N PRO A 93 -17.76 10.51 3.34
CA PRO A 93 -18.30 9.19 3.10
C PRO A 93 -17.25 8.29 2.46
N THR A 94 -17.01 7.13 3.07
CA THR A 94 -16.07 6.13 2.59
C THR A 94 -16.48 4.74 3.05
N ASP A 95 -16.29 3.78 2.17
CA ASP A 95 -16.45 2.36 2.46
C ASP A 95 -15.10 1.68 2.73
N LEU A 96 -14.01 2.47 2.78
CA LEU A 96 -12.66 2.01 3.05
C LEU A 96 -12.30 2.17 4.53
N ASN A 97 -11.64 1.17 5.07
CA ASN A 97 -11.01 1.21 6.38
C ASN A 97 -9.65 0.48 6.33
N GLU A 98 -8.88 0.57 7.41
CA GLU A 98 -7.55 -0.06 7.49
C GLU A 98 -7.60 -1.57 7.18
N ASN A 99 -8.59 -2.27 7.74
CA ASN A 99 -8.71 -3.72 7.59
C ASN A 99 -8.96 -4.09 6.12
N ILE A 100 -9.90 -3.41 5.45
CA ILE A 100 -10.20 -3.65 4.03
C ILE A 100 -8.96 -3.40 3.17
N VAL A 101 -8.25 -2.30 3.41
CA VAL A 101 -7.03 -1.98 2.64
C VAL A 101 -5.94 -3.02 2.88
N ARG A 102 -5.76 -3.47 4.13
CA ARG A 102 -4.83 -4.54 4.50
C ARG A 102 -5.20 -5.86 3.84
N GLU A 103 -6.46 -6.28 3.91
CA GLU A 103 -6.95 -7.52 3.30
C GLU A 103 -6.71 -7.55 1.79
N ILE A 104 -7.05 -6.47 1.07
CA ILE A 104 -6.80 -6.39 -0.37
C ILE A 104 -5.30 -6.47 -0.68
N GLY A 105 -4.46 -5.78 0.09
CA GLY A 105 -3.01 -5.85 -0.07
C GLY A 105 -2.48 -7.28 0.13
N LEU A 106 -2.93 -7.97 1.17
CA LEU A 106 -2.54 -9.36 1.45
C LEU A 106 -3.00 -10.31 0.34
N GLU A 107 -4.20 -10.14 -0.21
CA GLU A 107 -4.69 -10.91 -1.36
C GLU A 107 -3.81 -10.72 -2.61
N LEU A 108 -3.16 -9.55 -2.75
CA LEU A 108 -2.22 -9.25 -3.83
C LEU A 108 -0.78 -9.68 -3.53
N GLY A 109 -0.53 -10.30 -2.37
CA GLY A 109 0.79 -10.80 -1.98
C GLY A 109 1.79 -9.72 -1.54
N ILE A 110 1.32 -8.52 -1.22
CA ILE A 110 2.13 -7.47 -0.59
C ILE A 110 1.90 -7.45 0.92
N VAL A 111 2.90 -6.97 1.66
CA VAL A 111 2.85 -6.92 3.13
C VAL A 111 2.65 -5.49 3.59
N ASP A 112 1.75 -5.28 4.56
CA ASP A 112 1.64 -4.01 5.24
C ASP A 112 2.79 -3.83 6.24
N VAL A 113 3.24 -2.59 6.43
CA VAL A 113 4.40 -2.27 7.28
C VAL A 113 4.05 -1.24 8.32
N LYS A 114 3.41 -0.14 7.91
CA LYS A 114 3.14 0.97 8.81
C LYS A 114 1.92 1.74 8.37
N VAL A 115 1.05 2.07 9.33
CA VAL A 115 0.01 3.07 9.18
C VAL A 115 0.51 4.45 9.61
N CYS A 116 0.11 5.49 8.90
CA CYS A 116 0.43 6.88 9.22
C CYS A 116 -0.77 7.79 8.93
N ALA A 117 -1.01 8.79 9.77
CA ALA A 117 -1.88 9.90 9.39
C ALA A 117 -1.15 10.74 8.33
N VAL A 118 -1.75 10.87 7.14
CA VAL A 118 -1.20 11.70 6.04
C VAL A 118 -1.65 13.14 6.22
N SER A 119 -2.90 13.33 6.64
CA SER A 119 -3.47 14.64 6.99
C SER A 119 -4.49 14.46 8.12
N GLU A 120 -5.19 15.52 8.48
CA GLU A 120 -6.34 15.47 9.39
C GLU A 120 -7.43 14.57 8.81
N ILE A 121 -7.65 14.64 7.50
CA ILE A 121 -8.68 13.89 6.78
C ILE A 121 -8.22 12.49 6.41
N TRP A 122 -6.96 12.31 6.02
CA TRP A 122 -6.48 11.09 5.36
C TRP A 122 -5.58 10.24 6.26
N SER A 123 -5.88 8.94 6.35
CA SER A 123 -4.95 7.91 6.83
C SER A 123 -4.26 7.24 5.67
N GLY A 124 -3.08 6.67 5.88
CA GLY A 124 -2.30 5.97 4.87
C GLY A 124 -1.67 4.70 5.43
N LEU A 125 -1.74 3.60 4.66
CA LEU A 125 -1.08 2.34 4.96
C LEU A 125 0.01 2.08 3.93
N LYS A 126 1.20 1.78 4.43
CA LYS A 126 2.39 1.48 3.65
C LYS A 126 2.51 -0.02 3.40
N PHE A 127 2.77 -0.37 2.14
CA PHE A 127 3.00 -1.73 1.69
C PHE A 127 4.33 -1.89 0.96
N TYR A 128 4.87 -3.11 1.01
CA TYR A 128 6.05 -3.56 0.27
C TYR A 128 5.81 -4.89 -0.43
N LYS A 129 6.57 -5.14 -1.50
CA LYS A 129 6.66 -6.48 -2.08
C LYS A 129 7.28 -7.45 -1.07
N ARG A 130 6.68 -8.64 -0.96
CA ARG A 130 7.23 -9.72 -0.14
C ARG A 130 8.51 -10.26 -0.82
N LYS A 131 9.60 -10.38 -0.05
CA LYS A 131 10.87 -10.93 -0.57
C LYS A 131 10.83 -12.41 -0.92
N ASN A 132 9.85 -13.16 -0.40
CA ASN A 132 9.67 -14.58 -0.69
C ASN A 132 8.33 -14.79 -1.40
N ASN A 133 8.38 -15.20 -2.66
CA ASN A 133 7.24 -15.59 -3.49
C ASN A 133 6.69 -16.93 -3.01
N ILE A 134 6.06 -16.93 -1.83
CA ILE A 134 5.19 -18.02 -1.40
C ILE A 134 3.78 -17.54 -1.76
N PRO A 135 3.08 -18.16 -2.72
CA PRO A 135 1.73 -17.74 -3.08
C PRO A 135 0.86 -17.76 -1.82
N TYR A 136 0.02 -16.74 -1.65
CA TYR A 136 -0.98 -16.74 -0.59
C TYR A 136 -1.99 -17.84 -0.90
N ILE A 137 -1.77 -19.03 -0.34
CA ILE A 137 -2.73 -20.12 -0.41
C ILE A 137 -3.88 -19.70 0.50
N LYS A 138 -4.95 -19.19 -0.08
CA LYS A 138 -6.19 -18.88 0.64
C LYS A 138 -6.71 -20.23 1.16
N SER A 139 -6.38 -20.56 2.41
CA SER A 139 -6.86 -21.76 3.10
C SER A 139 -8.37 -21.64 3.28
N TYR A 140 -9.12 -21.98 2.24
CA TYR A 140 -10.49 -22.44 2.40
C TYR A 140 -10.41 -23.98 2.48
N ASN A 141 -10.79 -24.50 3.64
CA ASN A 141 -10.87 -25.92 4.01
C ASN A 141 -9.55 -26.65 4.27
N CYS A 142 -9.06 -26.50 5.50
CA CYS A 142 -8.24 -27.51 6.18
C CYS A 142 -9.16 -28.65 6.66
N SER A 143 -9.56 -29.55 5.77
CA SER A 143 -10.03 -30.89 6.13
C SER A 143 -9.81 -31.78 4.92
N LEU A 144 -9.18 -32.95 5.12
CA LEU A 144 -8.68 -33.89 4.11
C LEU A 144 -7.36 -33.37 3.53
N ILE A 145 -6.19 -33.95 3.78
CA ILE A 145 -5.84 -35.36 3.59
C ILE A 145 -4.76 -35.73 4.61
N TYR A 146 -5.09 -36.59 5.58
CA TYR A 146 -4.10 -37.41 6.28
C TYR A 146 -4.64 -38.83 6.30
N SER A 147 -4.13 -39.70 5.42
CA SER A 147 -4.26 -41.14 5.57
C SER A 147 -3.05 -41.81 4.91
N GLU A 148 -2.05 -42.00 5.77
CA GLU A 148 -1.24 -43.20 5.93
C GLU A 148 -0.73 -43.94 4.67
N LYS A 149 0.54 -43.70 4.35
CA LYS A 149 1.41 -44.74 3.78
C LYS A 149 2.79 -44.72 4.45
N SER A 150 2.87 -45.35 5.61
CA SER A 150 4.13 -45.69 6.28
C SER A 150 4.25 -47.21 6.40
N GLY A 151 4.69 -47.85 5.32
CA GLY A 151 5.26 -49.20 5.34
C GLY A 151 6.76 -49.12 5.15
N TRP A 152 7.53 -48.92 6.22
CA TRP A 152 8.98 -49.05 6.20
C TRP A 152 9.37 -50.36 6.89
N LYS A 153 9.96 -51.25 6.08
CA LYS A 153 10.69 -52.45 6.52
C LYS A 153 11.84 -52.04 7.44
N THR A 154 11.99 -52.72 8.57
CA THR A 154 13.27 -52.90 9.23
C THR A 154 13.69 -54.36 9.18
N LYS A 155 15.00 -54.53 9.15
CA LYS A 155 15.79 -55.69 8.74
C LYS A 155 15.96 -56.68 9.88
#